data_AF-A0A954HA20-F1
#
_entry.id   AF-A0A954HA20-F1
#
_cell.length_a   1.000
_cell.length_b   1.000
_cell.length_c   1.000
_cell.angle_alpha   90.00
_cell.angle_beta   90.00
_cell.angle_gamma   90.00
#
_symmetry.space_group_name_H-M   'P 1'
#
loop_
_entity.id
_entity.type
_entity.pdbx_description
1 polymer ?
#
loop_
_entity_poly.entity_id
_entity_poly.type
_entity_poly.pdbx_seq_one_letter_code
_entity_poly.pdbx_strand_id
1 'polypeptide(L)'
;IDTWFDTIVDGKDALSVAGQARSFPSMFTPAIWWWRGNKFRRYCERTTAEIASEITSNAELAKVFVSQWGDFGGRPSTASFAIHAAVTWSYLEAGAYYPVGGASSIAQHLLPTITDNGGEARAGMKVSSVIIENGAVTGVETADGEKYFAKHIVSDIGARETVDRLLPEDHGHDNWANEIRAIGPNICHYSLFMGFSGDVEAAGMTKSNHWLYPTCDVDVVWTNAPDGRPPAMFLSFASFKDPAHDPGPDKKYAGELIAWSDWSTVKR
;
A
#
# COMPACT_ATOMS: atom_id res chain seq x y z
N ILE A 1 14.13 0.00 23.10
CA ILE A 1 13.15 -0.72 22.26
C ILE A 1 11.75 -0.30 22.65
N ASP A 2 11.39 -0.33 23.94
CA ASP A 2 10.07 0.10 24.43
C ASP A 2 9.67 1.51 23.97
N THR A 3 10.60 2.48 24.05
CA THR A 3 10.38 3.85 23.55
C THR A 3 9.96 3.90 22.08
N TRP A 4 10.43 2.98 21.24
CA TRP A 4 10.00 2.90 19.84
C TRP A 4 8.52 2.52 19.75
N PHE A 5 8.10 1.47 20.47
CA PHE A 5 6.71 1.02 20.47
C PHE A 5 5.77 2.05 21.12
N ASP A 6 6.18 2.70 22.20
CA ASP A 6 5.43 3.83 22.78
C ASP A 6 5.25 4.96 21.76
N THR A 7 6.30 5.25 20.98
CA THR A 7 6.23 6.28 19.93
C THR A 7 5.33 5.86 18.76
N ILE A 8 5.26 4.57 18.41
CA ILE A 8 4.30 4.04 17.42
C ILE A 8 2.86 4.23 17.90
N VAL A 9 2.57 3.88 19.16
CA VAL A 9 1.25 4.08 19.78
C VAL A 9 0.86 5.56 19.75
N ASP A 10 1.81 6.45 20.01
CA ASP A 10 1.55 7.88 19.93
C ASP A 10 1.37 8.37 18.49
N GLY A 11 2.21 7.92 17.56
CA GLY A 11 2.23 8.35 16.17
C GLY A 11 0.94 8.04 15.42
N LYS A 12 0.35 6.85 15.62
CA LYS A 12 -0.87 6.43 14.91
C LYS A 12 -2.04 7.38 15.11
N ASP A 13 -2.17 7.95 16.32
CA ASP A 13 -3.28 8.83 16.68
C ASP A 13 -3.13 10.23 16.06
N ALA A 14 -1.95 10.58 15.55
CA ALA A 14 -1.69 11.87 14.93
C ALA A 14 -2.42 12.04 13.59
N LEU A 15 -2.61 10.96 12.82
CA LEU A 15 -3.40 10.98 11.58
C LEU A 15 -4.85 11.40 11.82
N SER A 16 -5.40 11.00 12.98
CA SER A 16 -6.76 11.36 13.39
C SER A 16 -6.95 12.87 13.52
N VAL A 17 -5.89 13.65 13.80
CA VAL A 17 -5.96 15.11 13.91
C VAL A 17 -6.31 15.75 12.56
N ALA A 18 -5.69 15.30 11.47
CA ALA A 18 -6.01 15.81 10.13
C ALA A 18 -7.45 15.47 9.73
N GLY A 19 -7.90 14.25 10.01
CA GLY A 19 -9.28 13.83 9.76
C GLY A 19 -10.29 14.69 10.51
N GLN A 20 -10.06 14.93 11.81
CA GLN A 20 -10.91 15.78 12.63
C GLN A 20 -10.91 17.24 12.15
N ALA A 21 -9.74 17.81 11.85
CA ALA A 21 -9.63 19.18 11.38
C ALA A 21 -10.34 19.42 10.04
N ARG A 22 -10.44 18.39 9.18
CA ARG A 22 -11.14 18.44 7.88
C ARG A 22 -12.63 18.12 7.99
N SER A 23 -13.05 17.34 8.99
CA SER A 23 -14.44 16.86 9.12
C SER A 23 -15.30 17.74 10.03
N PHE A 24 -14.69 18.48 10.97
CA PHE A 24 -15.42 19.39 11.85
C PHE A 24 -15.70 20.73 11.16
N PRO A 25 -16.78 21.44 11.56
CA PRO A 25 -17.03 22.80 11.10
C PRO A 25 -15.80 23.69 11.30
N SER A 26 -15.45 24.48 10.29
CA SER A 26 -14.19 25.24 10.21
C SER A 26 -13.94 26.17 11.40
N MET A 27 -14.99 26.60 12.10
CA MET A 27 -14.91 27.39 13.33
C MET A 27 -14.23 26.67 14.51
N PHE A 28 -14.21 25.33 14.53
CA PHE A 28 -13.56 24.55 15.58
C PHE A 28 -12.13 24.15 15.23
N THR A 29 -11.73 24.28 13.97
CA THR A 29 -10.40 23.91 13.47
C THR A 29 -9.27 24.60 14.27
N PRO A 30 -9.32 25.90 14.61
CA PRO A 30 -8.26 26.53 15.42
C PRO A 30 -8.07 25.90 16.80
N ALA A 31 -9.16 25.48 17.47
CA ALA A 31 -9.09 24.84 18.78
C ALA A 31 -8.46 23.44 18.69
N ILE A 32 -8.79 22.67 17.64
CA ILE A 32 -8.18 21.37 17.36
C ILE A 32 -6.68 21.52 17.13
N TRP A 33 -6.26 22.51 16.33
CA TRP A 33 -4.85 22.80 16.09
C TRP A 33 -4.10 23.30 17.32
N TRP A 34 -4.73 24.12 18.15
CA TRP A 34 -4.14 24.56 19.41
C TRP A 34 -3.89 23.38 20.36
N TRP A 35 -4.87 22.48 20.50
CA TRP A 35 -4.78 21.35 21.42
C TRP A 35 -3.88 20.21 20.89
N ARG A 36 -4.02 19.82 19.61
CA ARG A 36 -3.37 18.63 19.04
C ARG A 36 -2.32 18.94 17.97
N GLY A 37 -2.10 20.20 17.63
CA GLY A 37 -1.17 20.60 16.57
C GLY A 37 0.29 20.23 16.86
N ASN A 38 0.71 20.21 18.13
CA ASN A 38 2.06 19.74 18.49
C ASN A 38 2.25 18.25 18.15
N LYS A 39 1.25 17.41 18.45
CA LYS A 39 1.29 15.97 18.13
C LYS A 39 1.27 15.77 16.61
N PHE A 40 0.48 16.56 15.89
CA PHE A 40 0.48 16.56 14.42
C PHE A 40 1.85 16.95 13.85
N ARG A 41 2.42 18.09 14.24
CA ARG A 41 3.75 18.51 13.76
C ARG A 41 4.83 17.49 14.07
N ARG A 42 4.82 16.91 15.27
CA ARG A 42 5.83 15.93 15.67
C ARG A 42 5.78 14.64 14.85
N TYR A 43 4.60 14.12 14.52
CA TYR A 43 4.49 12.79 13.91
C TYR A 43 4.06 12.83 12.44
N CYS A 44 3.27 13.82 12.02
CA CYS A 44 2.83 13.94 10.64
C CYS A 44 3.85 14.69 9.76
N GLU A 45 4.49 15.74 10.29
CA GLU A 45 5.39 16.61 9.51
C GLU A 45 6.88 16.22 9.62
N ARG A 46 7.21 15.27 10.50
CA ARG A 46 8.56 14.72 10.61
C ARG A 46 8.65 13.38 9.92
N THR A 47 9.84 13.10 9.40
CA THR A 47 10.12 11.89 8.65
C THR A 47 10.29 10.71 9.60
N THR A 48 10.06 9.51 9.06
CA THR A 48 10.22 8.27 9.82
C THR A 48 11.68 8.10 10.28
N ALA A 49 12.65 8.46 9.45
CA ALA A 49 14.07 8.42 9.78
C ALA A 49 14.48 9.41 10.89
N GLU A 50 13.91 10.61 10.92
CA GLU A 50 14.17 11.60 11.97
C GLU A 50 13.70 11.10 13.34
N ILE A 51 12.51 10.50 13.41
CA ILE A 51 11.97 9.96 14.67
C ILE A 51 12.78 8.74 15.14
N ALA A 52 13.14 7.83 14.23
CA ALA A 52 13.97 6.67 14.58
C ALA A 52 15.35 7.08 15.13
N SER A 53 15.97 8.09 14.52
CA SER A 53 17.29 8.60 14.96
C SER A 53 17.25 9.37 16.28
N GLU A 54 16.10 9.96 16.65
CA GLU A 54 15.89 10.57 17.98
C GLU A 54 15.82 9.52 19.09
N ILE A 55 15.29 8.33 18.79
CA ILE A 55 15.04 7.27 19.76
C ILE A 55 16.31 6.46 20.05
N THR A 56 17.22 6.32 19.09
CA THR A 56 18.45 5.56 19.28
C THR A 56 19.64 6.13 18.52
N SER A 57 20.81 6.11 19.14
CA SER A 57 22.09 6.40 18.50
C SER A 57 22.69 5.19 17.77
N ASN A 58 22.10 4.00 17.92
CA ASN A 58 22.52 2.82 17.17
C ASN A 58 21.94 2.88 15.75
N ALA A 59 22.80 3.17 14.78
CA ALA A 59 22.41 3.33 13.38
C ALA A 59 21.77 2.06 12.78
N GLU A 60 22.19 0.86 13.18
CA GLU A 60 21.59 -0.38 12.68
C GLU A 60 20.19 -0.58 13.24
N LEU A 61 20.00 -0.34 14.54
CA LEU A 61 18.69 -0.44 15.18
C LEU A 61 17.69 0.56 14.60
N ALA A 62 18.11 1.79 14.34
CA ALA A 62 17.27 2.79 13.68
C ALA A 62 16.79 2.34 12.29
N LYS A 63 17.64 1.63 11.53
CA LYS A 63 17.26 1.07 10.23
C LYS A 63 16.32 -0.12 10.35
N VAL A 64 16.51 -0.99 11.35
CA VAL A 64 15.58 -2.08 11.65
C VAL A 64 14.17 -1.53 11.94
N PHE A 65 14.07 -0.47 12.73
CA PHE A 65 12.79 0.18 13.05
C PHE A 65 12.00 0.65 11.82
N VAL A 66 12.69 1.13 10.79
CA VAL A 66 12.04 1.70 9.59
C VAL A 66 12.00 0.74 8.40
N SER A 67 12.48 -0.48 8.55
CA SER A 67 12.66 -1.47 7.48
C SER A 67 11.35 -1.99 6.85
N GLN A 68 10.20 -1.75 7.47
CA GLN A 68 8.88 -2.17 6.97
C GLN A 68 8.22 -1.12 6.06
N TRP A 69 9.00 -0.17 5.55
CA TRP A 69 8.47 0.92 4.73
C TRP A 69 7.72 0.44 3.48
N GLY A 70 8.05 -0.76 2.97
CA GLY A 70 7.44 -1.29 1.74
C GLY A 70 5.96 -1.61 1.89
N ASP A 71 5.44 -1.74 3.12
CA ASP A 71 4.01 -1.93 3.38
C ASP A 71 3.15 -0.71 2.98
N PHE A 72 3.76 0.48 2.88
CA PHE A 72 3.07 1.71 2.48
C PHE A 72 3.81 2.51 1.40
N GLY A 73 4.95 2.01 0.92
CA GLY A 73 5.69 2.56 -0.22
C GLY A 73 6.35 3.92 0.04
N GLY A 74 6.49 4.36 1.29
CA GLY A 74 7.08 5.66 1.62
C GLY A 74 8.52 5.52 2.09
N ARG A 75 9.47 6.14 1.37
CA ARG A 75 10.89 6.18 1.75
C ARG A 75 11.07 6.77 3.17
N PRO A 76 11.75 6.09 4.10
CA PRO A 76 11.91 6.55 5.49
C PRO A 76 12.39 8.01 5.67
N SER A 77 13.27 8.51 4.79
CA SER A 77 13.79 9.89 4.86
C SER A 77 12.83 10.97 4.40
N THR A 78 11.66 10.64 3.84
CA THR A 78 10.65 11.61 3.37
C THR A 78 9.26 11.27 3.87
N ALA A 79 9.00 10.00 4.18
CA ALA A 79 7.72 9.53 4.63
C ALA A 79 7.39 10.00 6.05
N SER A 80 6.17 10.48 6.21
CA SER A 80 5.58 10.84 7.49
C SER A 80 5.66 9.69 8.49
N PHE A 81 6.19 9.95 9.69
CA PHE A 81 6.24 8.94 10.75
C PHE A 81 4.84 8.46 11.17
N ALA A 82 3.82 9.31 11.10
CA ALA A 82 2.45 8.94 11.46
C ALA A 82 1.88 7.84 10.56
N ILE A 83 2.25 7.81 9.27
CA ILE A 83 1.86 6.73 8.34
C ILE A 83 2.57 5.43 8.73
N HIS A 84 3.89 5.49 8.96
CA HIS A 84 4.65 4.34 9.44
C HIS A 84 4.05 3.79 10.74
N ALA A 85 3.76 4.65 11.70
CA ALA A 85 3.17 4.28 12.98
C ALA A 85 1.79 3.63 12.84
N ALA A 86 0.92 4.16 11.98
CA ALA A 86 -0.40 3.59 11.74
C ALA A 86 -0.33 2.19 11.11
N VAL A 87 0.57 1.99 10.14
CA VAL A 87 0.76 0.71 9.47
C VAL A 87 1.34 -0.31 10.44
N THR A 88 2.45 0.02 11.11
CA THR A 88 3.10 -0.85 12.10
C THR A 88 2.15 -1.20 13.24
N TRP A 89 1.38 -0.24 13.73
CA TRP A 89 0.38 -0.50 14.77
C TRP A 89 -0.70 -1.48 14.32
N SER A 90 -1.16 -1.40 13.05
CA SER A 90 -2.17 -2.33 12.55
C SER A 90 -1.70 -3.79 12.64
N TYR A 91 -0.41 -4.06 12.38
CA TYR A 91 0.20 -5.37 12.58
C TYR A 91 0.30 -5.77 14.05
N LEU A 92 0.61 -4.83 14.95
CA LEU A 92 0.75 -5.11 16.39
C LEU A 92 -0.61 -5.37 17.06
N GLU A 93 -1.64 -4.65 16.66
CA GLU A 93 -2.98 -4.75 17.23
C GLU A 93 -3.80 -5.88 16.59
N ALA A 94 -3.88 -5.90 15.26
CA ALA A 94 -4.70 -6.86 14.54
C ALA A 94 -3.95 -8.16 14.24
N GLY A 95 -2.64 -8.10 13.98
CA GLY A 95 -1.83 -9.23 13.51
C GLY A 95 -1.71 -9.29 11.98
N ALA A 96 -0.95 -10.28 11.49
CA ALA A 96 -0.84 -10.61 10.07
C ALA A 96 -1.52 -11.95 9.79
N TYR A 97 -2.41 -11.99 8.79
CA TYR A 97 -3.19 -13.18 8.45
C TYR A 97 -2.97 -13.61 7.01
N TYR A 98 -3.14 -14.91 6.77
CA TYR A 98 -3.17 -15.50 5.44
C TYR A 98 -4.55 -16.11 5.20
N PRO A 99 -5.30 -15.69 4.17
CA PRO A 99 -6.58 -16.31 3.84
C PRO A 99 -6.34 -17.74 3.35
N VAL A 100 -7.07 -18.71 3.93
CA VAL A 100 -7.02 -20.11 3.48
C VAL A 100 -7.39 -20.19 1.99
N GLY A 101 -6.59 -20.89 1.18
CA GLY A 101 -6.71 -20.90 -0.29
C GLY A 101 -6.07 -19.70 -1.00
N GLY A 102 -5.47 -18.76 -0.27
CA GLY A 102 -4.77 -17.60 -0.79
C GLY A 102 -5.66 -16.41 -1.11
N ALA A 103 -5.07 -15.39 -1.76
CA ALA A 103 -5.72 -14.09 -1.96
C ALA A 103 -6.99 -14.15 -2.83
N SER A 104 -7.08 -15.13 -3.74
CA SER A 104 -8.28 -15.35 -4.57
C SER A 104 -9.51 -15.67 -3.72
N SER A 105 -9.34 -16.26 -2.54
CA SER A 105 -10.43 -16.52 -1.60
C SER A 105 -11.18 -15.25 -1.20
N ILE A 106 -10.50 -14.09 -1.14
CA ILE A 106 -11.17 -12.81 -0.82
C ILE A 106 -12.23 -12.50 -1.88
N ALA A 107 -11.87 -12.54 -3.16
CA ALA A 107 -12.82 -12.30 -4.24
C ALA A 107 -13.92 -13.36 -4.30
N GLN A 108 -13.58 -14.64 -4.09
CA GLN A 108 -14.54 -15.75 -4.07
C GLN A 108 -15.63 -15.59 -3.00
N HIS A 109 -15.34 -14.92 -1.88
CA HIS A 109 -16.32 -14.68 -0.82
C HIS A 109 -17.05 -13.33 -0.95
N LEU A 110 -16.41 -12.31 -1.54
CA LEU A 110 -17.05 -11.02 -1.81
C LEU A 110 -18.07 -11.09 -2.95
N LEU A 111 -17.76 -11.82 -4.03
CA LEU A 111 -18.62 -11.90 -5.21
C LEU A 111 -20.03 -12.45 -4.91
N PRO A 112 -20.21 -13.56 -4.17
CA PRO A 112 -21.53 -14.03 -3.77
C PRO A 112 -22.34 -13.00 -3.00
N THR A 113 -21.68 -12.24 -2.10
CA THR A 113 -22.36 -11.17 -1.35
C THR A 113 -22.98 -10.12 -2.30
N ILE A 114 -22.33 -9.82 -3.42
CA ILE A 114 -22.85 -8.90 -4.43
C ILE A 114 -24.01 -9.55 -5.21
N THR A 115 -23.80 -10.78 -5.72
CA THR A 115 -24.78 -11.44 -6.60
C THR A 115 -26.05 -11.88 -5.87
N ASP A 116 -25.92 -12.34 -4.63
CA ASP A 116 -27.05 -12.78 -3.80
C ASP A 116 -27.94 -11.59 -3.37
N ASN A 117 -27.39 -10.37 -3.42
CA ASN A 117 -28.13 -9.13 -3.20
C ASN A 117 -28.60 -8.47 -4.51
N GLY A 118 -28.63 -9.22 -5.61
CA GLY A 118 -29.14 -8.76 -6.91
C GLY A 118 -28.18 -7.88 -7.72
N GLY A 119 -26.93 -7.75 -7.28
CA GLY A 119 -25.86 -7.11 -8.04
C GLY A 119 -25.24 -8.04 -9.07
N GLU A 120 -24.32 -7.49 -9.87
CA GLU A 120 -23.60 -8.25 -10.89
C GLU A 120 -22.10 -7.93 -10.86
N ALA A 121 -21.27 -8.91 -11.22
CA ALA A 121 -19.84 -8.75 -11.40
C ALA A 121 -19.44 -9.24 -12.79
N ARG A 122 -19.00 -8.31 -13.65
CA ARG A 122 -18.75 -8.57 -15.07
C ARG A 122 -17.27 -8.44 -15.39
N ALA A 123 -16.58 -9.58 -15.49
CA ALA A 123 -15.20 -9.63 -15.96
C ALA A 123 -15.12 -9.40 -17.48
N GLY A 124 -13.99 -8.90 -17.98
CA GLY A 124 -13.80 -8.62 -19.41
C GLY A 124 -14.56 -7.40 -19.92
N MET A 125 -15.28 -6.68 -19.07
CA MET A 125 -16.01 -5.47 -19.42
C MET A 125 -15.16 -4.22 -19.19
N LYS A 126 -14.40 -3.81 -20.20
CA LYS A 126 -13.56 -2.62 -20.12
C LYS A 126 -14.41 -1.35 -20.24
N VAL A 127 -14.45 -0.54 -19.18
CA VAL A 127 -14.99 0.82 -19.24
C VAL A 127 -14.00 1.73 -19.98
N SER A 128 -14.48 2.51 -20.93
CA SER A 128 -13.68 3.44 -21.74
C SER A 128 -13.90 4.90 -21.38
N SER A 129 -15.07 5.28 -20.87
CA SER A 129 -15.34 6.65 -20.43
C SER A 129 -16.46 6.72 -19.40
N VAL A 130 -16.49 7.80 -18.62
CA VAL A 130 -17.67 8.20 -17.84
C VAL A 130 -18.59 9.08 -18.70
N ILE A 131 -19.89 8.97 -18.47
CA ILE A 131 -20.92 9.80 -19.10
C ILE A 131 -21.23 10.95 -18.15
N ILE A 132 -21.12 12.19 -18.63
CA ILE A 132 -21.36 13.40 -17.83
C ILE A 132 -22.49 14.20 -18.46
N GLU A 133 -23.50 14.51 -17.65
CA GLU A 133 -24.65 15.33 -18.05
C GLU A 133 -24.87 16.43 -17.00
N ASN A 134 -25.00 17.68 -17.46
CA ASN A 134 -25.22 18.84 -16.59
C ASN A 134 -24.21 18.96 -15.43
N GLY A 135 -22.95 18.59 -15.67
CA GLY A 135 -21.87 18.64 -14.68
C GLY A 135 -21.86 17.50 -13.65
N ALA A 136 -22.68 16.45 -13.83
CA ALA A 136 -22.71 15.27 -12.98
C ALA A 136 -22.41 14.00 -13.79
N VAL A 137 -21.67 13.05 -13.18
CA VAL A 137 -21.49 11.72 -13.78
C VAL A 137 -22.80 10.94 -13.65
N THR A 138 -23.35 10.51 -14.78
CA THR A 138 -24.64 9.79 -14.85
C THR A 138 -24.51 8.33 -15.28
N GLY A 139 -23.33 7.93 -15.78
CA GLY A 139 -23.09 6.58 -16.22
C GLY A 139 -21.67 6.33 -16.68
N VAL A 140 -21.46 5.17 -17.31
CA VAL A 140 -20.22 4.74 -17.95
C VAL A 140 -20.51 4.16 -19.32
N GLU A 141 -19.56 4.31 -20.23
CA GLU A 141 -19.56 3.66 -21.53
C GLU A 141 -18.41 2.65 -21.60
N THR A 142 -18.71 1.46 -22.11
CA THR A 142 -17.73 0.39 -22.30
C THR A 142 -17.00 0.56 -23.63
N ALA A 143 -15.86 -0.11 -23.77
CA ALA A 143 -15.07 -0.10 -25.01
C ALA A 143 -15.85 -0.63 -26.23
N ASP A 144 -16.89 -1.43 -26.00
CA ASP A 144 -17.78 -1.97 -27.04
C ASP A 144 -18.98 -1.04 -27.34
N GLY A 145 -19.04 0.13 -26.70
CA GLY A 145 -20.07 1.15 -26.90
C GLY A 145 -21.34 0.96 -26.07
N GLU A 146 -21.42 -0.08 -25.22
CA GLU A 146 -22.56 -0.25 -24.31
C GLU A 146 -22.53 0.80 -23.19
N LYS A 147 -23.71 1.31 -22.83
CA LYS A 147 -23.87 2.36 -21.82
C LYS A 147 -24.62 1.85 -20.59
N TYR A 148 -24.10 2.18 -19.42
CA TYR A 148 -24.64 1.81 -18.13
C TYR A 148 -24.85 3.05 -17.27
N PHE A 149 -26.08 3.28 -16.81
CA PHE A 149 -26.43 4.46 -16.03
C PHE A 149 -26.61 4.13 -14.56
N ALA A 150 -26.13 4.99 -13.67
CA ALA A 150 -26.21 4.81 -12.23
C ALA A 150 -26.25 6.16 -11.51
N LYS A 151 -26.87 6.19 -10.32
CA LYS A 151 -26.89 7.38 -9.45
C LYS A 151 -25.54 7.66 -8.81
N HIS A 152 -24.75 6.61 -8.59
CA HIS A 152 -23.44 6.67 -7.97
C HIS A 152 -22.47 5.82 -8.79
N ILE A 153 -21.34 6.40 -9.13
CA ILE A 153 -20.26 5.75 -9.86
C ILE A 153 -19.04 5.80 -8.96
N VAL A 154 -18.44 4.64 -8.70
CA VAL A 154 -17.20 4.51 -7.92
C VAL A 154 -16.13 3.99 -8.87
N SER A 155 -15.06 4.75 -9.03
CA SER A 155 -13.91 4.34 -9.84
C SER A 155 -12.80 3.80 -8.94
N ASP A 156 -12.38 2.56 -9.20
CA ASP A 156 -11.30 1.88 -8.48
C ASP A 156 -10.10 1.55 -9.38
N ILE A 157 -9.98 2.22 -10.54
CA ILE A 157 -8.83 2.02 -11.45
C ILE A 157 -7.61 2.87 -11.08
N GLY A 158 -7.67 3.59 -9.98
CA GLY A 158 -6.70 4.61 -9.57
C GLY A 158 -7.09 6.02 -10.02
N ALA A 159 -6.78 7.02 -9.19
CA ALA A 159 -7.20 8.41 -9.42
C ALA A 159 -6.63 8.99 -10.73
N ARG A 160 -5.34 8.76 -11.00
CA ARG A 160 -4.70 9.19 -12.25
C ARG A 160 -5.33 8.52 -13.47
N GLU A 161 -5.52 7.21 -13.44
CA GLU A 161 -6.12 6.49 -14.57
C GLU A 161 -7.59 6.90 -14.79
N THR A 162 -8.32 7.21 -13.73
CA THR A 162 -9.68 7.77 -13.83
C THR A 162 -9.64 9.12 -14.56
N VAL A 163 -8.74 10.02 -14.16
CA VAL A 163 -8.57 11.35 -14.74
C VAL A 163 -8.09 11.28 -16.20
N ASP A 164 -7.12 10.41 -16.49
CA ASP A 164 -6.44 10.39 -17.79
C ASP A 164 -7.14 9.49 -18.82
N ARG A 165 -7.93 8.50 -18.39
CA ARG A 165 -8.59 7.54 -19.30
C ARG A 165 -10.10 7.65 -19.34
N LEU A 166 -10.77 7.94 -18.22
CA LEU A 166 -12.22 7.84 -18.16
C LEU A 166 -12.91 9.19 -18.32
N LEU A 167 -12.29 10.29 -17.90
CA LEU A 167 -12.86 11.61 -18.11
C LEU A 167 -12.88 11.96 -19.61
N PRO A 168 -14.00 12.49 -20.14
CA PRO A 168 -14.05 13.00 -21.50
C PRO A 168 -13.04 14.13 -21.73
N GLU A 169 -12.67 14.36 -22.99
CA GLU A 169 -11.61 15.31 -23.38
C GLU A 169 -11.88 16.76 -22.93
N ASP A 170 -13.13 17.16 -22.74
CA ASP A 170 -13.51 18.48 -22.24
C ASP A 170 -13.54 18.59 -20.71
N HIS A 171 -13.21 17.51 -19.99
CA HIS A 171 -13.18 17.41 -18.54
C HIS A 171 -11.77 17.08 -18.00
N GLY A 172 -11.56 17.31 -16.70
CA GLY A 172 -10.31 16.95 -16.02
C GLY A 172 -9.13 17.88 -16.31
N HIS A 173 -9.39 19.14 -16.68
CA HIS A 173 -8.36 20.17 -16.89
C HIS A 173 -8.16 21.11 -15.70
N ASP A 174 -9.00 20.97 -14.68
CA ASP A 174 -8.95 21.79 -13.47
C ASP A 174 -7.69 21.52 -12.62
N ASN A 175 -7.41 22.42 -11.68
CA ASN A 175 -6.27 22.32 -10.77
C ASN A 175 -6.21 20.99 -10.02
N TRP A 176 -7.33 20.45 -9.56
CA TRP A 176 -7.37 19.19 -8.82
C TRP A 176 -6.90 17.99 -9.68
N ALA A 177 -7.21 18.00 -10.98
CA ALA A 177 -6.79 16.96 -11.90
C ALA A 177 -5.28 17.09 -12.17
N ASN A 178 -4.78 18.32 -12.29
CA ASN A 178 -3.35 18.59 -12.43
C ASN A 178 -2.57 18.24 -11.16
N GLU A 179 -3.14 18.41 -9.97
CA GLU A 179 -2.57 17.94 -8.71
C GLU A 179 -2.41 16.42 -8.69
N ILE A 180 -3.43 15.68 -9.12
CA ILE A 180 -3.33 14.21 -9.30
C ILE A 180 -2.23 13.88 -10.32
N ARG A 181 -2.16 14.62 -11.43
CA ARG A 181 -1.13 14.41 -12.46
C ARG A 181 0.28 14.78 -12.01
N ALA A 182 0.43 15.63 -11.00
CA ALA A 182 1.71 16.01 -10.43
C ALA A 182 2.29 14.94 -9.48
N ILE A 183 1.50 13.97 -9.03
CA ILE A 183 1.97 12.88 -8.16
C ILE A 183 2.95 12.00 -8.94
N GLY A 184 4.24 12.12 -8.67
CA GLY A 184 5.27 11.32 -9.34
C GLY A 184 5.06 9.80 -9.17
N PRO A 185 5.65 8.98 -10.06
CA PRO A 185 5.64 7.54 -9.87
C PRO A 185 6.35 7.17 -8.56
N ASN A 186 5.88 6.11 -7.92
CA ASN A 186 6.59 5.49 -6.81
C ASN A 186 7.56 4.41 -7.35
N ILE A 187 8.32 3.75 -6.48
CA ILE A 187 9.14 2.59 -6.84
C ILE A 187 8.31 1.54 -7.58
N CYS A 188 8.99 0.79 -8.42
CA CYS A 188 8.45 -0.44 -8.98
C CYS A 188 9.08 -1.64 -8.28
N HIS A 189 8.62 -2.83 -8.66
CA HIS A 189 9.23 -4.07 -8.21
C HIS A 189 9.18 -5.12 -9.31
N TYR A 190 10.06 -6.09 -9.18
CA TYR A 190 10.05 -7.32 -9.96
C TYR A 190 9.66 -8.47 -9.03
N SER A 191 8.59 -9.19 -9.37
CA SER A 191 8.19 -10.40 -8.65
C SER A 191 8.74 -11.64 -9.35
N LEU A 192 9.38 -12.50 -8.56
CA LEU A 192 9.83 -13.82 -8.96
C LEU A 192 9.07 -14.88 -8.16
N PHE A 193 8.23 -15.64 -8.86
CA PHE A 193 7.54 -16.81 -8.30
C PHE A 193 8.45 -18.04 -8.36
N MET A 194 8.60 -18.73 -7.24
CA MET A 194 9.56 -19.82 -7.08
C MET A 194 8.88 -21.07 -6.54
N GLY A 195 9.26 -22.22 -7.08
CA GLY A 195 8.91 -23.53 -6.58
C GLY A 195 10.05 -24.15 -5.77
N PHE A 196 9.72 -24.75 -4.64
CA PHE A 196 10.63 -25.43 -3.73
C PHE A 196 10.17 -26.88 -3.55
N SER A 197 11.10 -27.77 -3.22
CA SER A 197 10.82 -29.18 -2.93
C SER A 197 11.74 -29.70 -1.84
N GLY A 198 11.28 -30.69 -1.07
CA GLY A 198 12.06 -31.30 0.01
C GLY A 198 11.75 -30.68 1.39
N ASP A 199 12.74 -30.72 2.27
CA ASP A 199 12.59 -30.23 3.64
C ASP A 199 12.85 -28.71 3.73
N VAL A 200 11.81 -27.93 3.42
CA VAL A 200 11.91 -26.46 3.37
C VAL A 200 12.08 -25.83 4.74
N GLU A 201 11.54 -26.43 5.81
CA GLU A 201 11.72 -25.95 7.19
C GLU A 201 13.18 -26.10 7.63
N ALA A 202 13.80 -27.25 7.35
CA ALA A 202 15.21 -27.47 7.61
C ALA A 202 16.12 -26.50 6.82
N ALA A 203 15.66 -26.04 5.65
CA ALA A 203 16.33 -25.00 4.85
C ALA A 203 16.08 -23.56 5.35
N GLY A 204 15.27 -23.37 6.40
CA GLY A 204 15.00 -22.08 7.03
C GLY A 204 13.72 -21.37 6.57
N MET A 205 12.85 -22.03 5.80
CA MET A 205 11.55 -21.48 5.42
C MET A 205 10.66 -21.32 6.66
N THR A 206 10.02 -20.16 6.81
CA THR A 206 9.07 -19.88 7.90
C THR A 206 7.75 -19.35 7.36
N LYS A 207 6.74 -19.26 8.22
CA LYS A 207 5.47 -18.59 7.89
C LYS A 207 5.58 -17.06 7.89
N SER A 208 6.72 -16.51 8.29
CA SER A 208 6.94 -15.06 8.34
C SER A 208 7.24 -14.50 6.95
N ASN A 209 6.97 -13.22 6.79
CA ASN A 209 7.54 -12.42 5.71
C ASN A 209 8.96 -11.99 6.10
N HIS A 210 9.88 -12.00 5.14
CA HIS A 210 11.26 -11.60 5.37
C HIS A 210 11.59 -10.35 4.55
N TRP A 211 11.91 -9.28 5.26
CA TRP A 211 12.51 -8.07 4.68
C TRP A 211 14.03 -8.22 4.68
N LEU A 212 14.64 -8.18 3.50
CA LEU A 212 16.05 -8.45 3.30
C LEU A 212 16.75 -7.19 2.77
N TYR A 213 17.70 -6.67 3.55
CA TYR A 213 18.52 -5.52 3.20
C TYR A 213 20.00 -5.90 3.27
N PRO A 214 20.61 -6.43 2.19
CA PRO A 214 21.99 -6.94 2.22
C PRO A 214 23.05 -5.91 2.65
N THR A 215 22.80 -4.62 2.41
CA THR A 215 23.70 -3.51 2.80
C THR A 215 23.27 -2.82 4.10
N CYS A 216 22.18 -3.29 4.71
CA CYS A 216 21.44 -2.62 5.78
C CYS A 216 20.97 -1.21 5.41
N ASP A 217 21.11 -0.72 4.18
CA ASP A 217 20.60 0.59 3.77
C ASP A 217 19.16 0.45 3.28
N VAL A 218 18.23 1.09 3.99
CA VAL A 218 16.78 1.01 3.73
C VAL A 218 16.31 1.97 2.64
N ASP A 219 17.10 3.01 2.34
CA ASP A 219 16.78 4.06 1.37
C ASP A 219 17.46 3.85 0.01
N VAL A 220 18.37 2.88 -0.07
CA VAL A 220 19.26 2.59 -1.20
C VAL A 220 18.55 2.52 -2.56
N VAL A 221 17.30 2.06 -2.61
CA VAL A 221 16.52 1.95 -3.86
C VAL A 221 16.31 3.31 -4.52
N TRP A 222 16.21 4.39 -3.74
CA TRP A 222 15.98 5.76 -4.23
C TRP A 222 17.24 6.61 -4.35
N THR A 223 18.39 6.12 -3.88
CA THR A 223 19.63 6.91 -3.83
C THR A 223 20.67 6.33 -4.77
N ASN A 224 21.22 5.18 -4.41
CA ASN A 224 22.35 4.54 -5.07
C ASN A 224 22.05 3.05 -5.22
N ALA A 225 20.98 2.71 -5.96
CA ALA A 225 20.65 1.33 -6.25
C ALA A 225 21.82 0.70 -7.03
N PRO A 226 22.40 -0.42 -6.55
CA PRO A 226 23.54 -1.04 -7.20
C PRO A 226 23.14 -1.73 -8.50
N ASP A 227 24.06 -1.75 -9.46
CA ASP A 227 23.95 -2.62 -10.62
C ASP A 227 24.19 -4.08 -10.17
N GLY A 228 23.20 -4.95 -10.41
CA GLY A 228 23.30 -6.38 -10.12
C GLY A 228 22.41 -6.84 -8.96
N ARG A 229 22.99 -7.11 -7.78
CA ARG A 229 22.26 -7.72 -6.66
C ARG A 229 21.23 -6.74 -6.09
N PRO A 230 19.94 -7.11 -5.96
CA PRO A 230 18.93 -6.22 -5.41
C PRO A 230 19.28 -5.78 -3.97
N PRO A 231 19.20 -4.47 -3.68
CA PRO A 231 19.63 -3.95 -2.39
C PRO A 231 18.53 -4.00 -1.31
N ALA A 232 17.28 -4.26 -1.73
CA ALA A 232 16.14 -4.50 -0.86
C ALA A 232 15.23 -5.55 -1.51
N MET A 233 14.90 -6.59 -0.75
CA MET A 233 14.01 -7.66 -1.20
C MET A 233 13.00 -8.01 -0.13
N PHE A 234 11.87 -8.57 -0.56
CA PHE A 234 10.85 -9.14 0.30
C PHE A 234 10.61 -10.60 -0.12
N LEU A 235 10.59 -11.51 0.84
CA LEU A 235 10.40 -12.93 0.61
C LEU A 235 9.21 -13.46 1.43
N SER A 236 8.31 -14.18 0.76
CA SER A 236 7.08 -14.73 1.35
C SER A 236 6.79 -16.12 0.81
N PHE A 237 6.30 -17.01 1.68
CA PHE A 237 6.02 -18.41 1.35
C PHE A 237 4.53 -18.71 1.50
N ALA A 238 3.75 -18.39 0.46
CA ALA A 238 2.28 -18.46 0.49
C ALA A 238 1.76 -19.87 0.81
N SER A 239 2.22 -20.87 0.07
CA SER A 239 1.83 -22.27 0.28
C SER A 239 2.17 -22.81 1.67
N PHE A 240 3.26 -22.33 2.28
CA PHE A 240 3.66 -22.75 3.62
C PHE A 240 2.81 -22.12 4.72
N LYS A 241 2.21 -20.96 4.44
CA LYS A 241 1.25 -20.29 5.32
C LYS A 241 -0.14 -20.90 5.24
N ASP A 242 -0.51 -21.45 4.09
CA ASP A 242 -1.85 -21.97 3.84
C ASP A 242 -2.05 -23.34 4.52
N PRO A 243 -2.94 -23.47 5.52
CA PRO A 243 -3.25 -24.75 6.13
C PRO A 243 -3.95 -25.73 5.18
N ALA A 244 -4.52 -25.27 4.07
CA ALA A 244 -5.15 -26.12 3.05
C ALA A 244 -4.17 -26.62 1.98
N HIS A 245 -2.92 -26.18 1.99
CA HIS A 245 -1.92 -26.62 1.02
C HIS A 245 -1.49 -28.06 1.30
N ASP A 246 -1.72 -28.95 0.33
CA ASP A 246 -1.14 -30.30 0.32
C ASP A 246 0.19 -30.29 -0.44
N PRO A 247 1.34 -30.45 0.25
CA PRO A 247 2.64 -30.44 -0.41
C PRO A 247 2.92 -31.72 -1.21
N GLY A 248 2.08 -32.75 -1.08
CA GLY A 248 2.22 -34.03 -1.77
C GLY A 248 3.48 -34.81 -1.36
N PRO A 249 3.75 -35.96 -2.03
CA PRO A 249 4.85 -36.84 -1.66
C PRO A 249 6.24 -36.21 -1.85
N ASP A 250 6.39 -35.30 -2.80
CA ASP A 250 7.64 -34.60 -3.11
C ASP A 250 7.89 -33.37 -2.22
N LYS A 251 6.98 -33.08 -1.28
CA LYS A 251 7.02 -31.90 -0.39
C LYS A 251 7.23 -30.58 -1.16
N LYS A 252 6.29 -30.24 -2.05
CA LYS A 252 6.39 -29.04 -2.91
C LYS A 252 5.77 -27.81 -2.27
N TYR A 253 6.41 -26.67 -2.44
CA TYR A 253 5.98 -25.37 -1.92
C TYR A 253 6.21 -24.27 -2.96
N ALA A 254 5.39 -23.24 -2.90
CA ALA A 254 5.54 -22.00 -3.65
C ALA A 254 5.86 -20.83 -2.73
N GLY A 255 6.76 -19.96 -3.20
CA GLY A 255 7.08 -18.67 -2.59
C GLY A 255 7.26 -17.57 -3.64
N GLU A 256 7.35 -16.35 -3.16
CA GLU A 256 7.53 -15.14 -3.97
C GLU A 256 8.68 -14.31 -3.40
N LEU A 257 9.58 -13.90 -4.28
CA LEU A 257 10.59 -12.88 -4.00
C LEU A 257 10.21 -11.61 -4.77
N ILE A 258 10.10 -10.50 -4.05
CA ILE A 258 9.90 -9.16 -4.60
C ILE A 258 11.25 -8.44 -4.49
N ALA A 259 11.77 -7.95 -5.60
CA ALA A 259 12.94 -7.09 -5.65
C ALA A 259 12.50 -5.66 -5.98
N TRP A 260 12.75 -4.72 -5.07
CA TRP A 260 12.41 -3.31 -5.27
C TRP A 260 13.35 -2.66 -6.27
N SER A 261 12.82 -1.76 -7.11
CA SER A 261 13.59 -1.07 -8.13
C SER A 261 13.05 0.33 -8.39
N ASP A 262 13.91 1.21 -8.89
CA ASP A 262 13.52 2.55 -9.29
C ASP A 262 12.58 2.49 -10.52
N TRP A 263 11.63 3.42 -10.57
CA TRP A 263 10.65 3.50 -11.67
C TRP A 263 11.31 3.69 -13.04
N SER A 264 12.48 4.33 -13.11
CA SER A 264 13.22 4.52 -14.36
C SER A 264 13.53 3.22 -15.09
N THR A 265 13.57 2.08 -14.40
CA THR A 265 13.82 0.76 -15.02
C THR A 265 12.66 0.25 -15.87
N VAL A 266 11.44 0.74 -15.64
CA VAL A 266 10.23 0.35 -16.38
C VAL A 266 9.60 1.49 -17.16
N LYS A 267 10.13 2.72 -17.03
CA LYS A 267 9.67 3.89 -17.77
C LYS A 267 9.95 3.68 -19.26
N ARG A 268 8.88 3.53 -20.04
CA ARG A 268 8.90 3.42 -21.50
C ARG A 268 8.79 4.78 -22.16
#